data_AF-A0A2I0NLA9-F1
#
_entry.id   AF-A0A2I0NLA9-F1
#
_cell.length_a   1.000
_cell.length_b   1.000
_cell.length_c   1.000
_cell.angle_alpha   90.00
_cell.angle_beta   90.00
_cell.angle_gamma   90.00
#
_symmetry.space_group_name_H-M   'P 1'
#
loop_
_entity.id
_entity.type
_entity.pdbx_description
1 polymer ?
#
loop_
_entity_poly.entity_id
_entity_poly.type
_entity_poly.pdbx_seq_one_letter_code
_entity_poly.pdbx_strand_id
1 'polypeptide(L)'
;MLKRHIIVLRKVMDSGPIGIMKLSMETKIPDHQVRYSLRVLEQQGLITPTTQGAVASKSAHEAHSGFNTEFGKIREMMTDIEETGSE
;
A
#
# COMPACT_ATOMS: atom_id res chain seq x y z
N MET A 1 1.52 -11.33 0.73
CA MET A 1 2.36 -10.40 1.53
C MET A 1 2.34 -8.97 0.98
N LEU A 2 2.58 -8.73 -0.32
CA LEU A 2 2.57 -7.40 -0.94
C LEU A 2 1.24 -6.62 -0.78
N LYS A 3 0.10 -7.27 -1.07
CA LYS A 3 -1.26 -6.68 -0.94
C LYS A 3 -1.46 -5.96 0.39
N ARG A 4 -1.00 -6.57 1.49
CA ARG A 4 -1.13 -6.02 2.85
C ARG A 4 -0.35 -4.71 3.00
N HIS A 5 0.89 -4.68 2.50
CA HIS A 5 1.73 -3.48 2.56
C HIS A 5 1.13 -2.33 1.76
N ILE A 6 0.57 -2.61 0.58
CA ILE A 6 -0.12 -1.59 -0.22
C ILE A 6 -1.38 -1.07 0.49
N ILE A 7 -2.17 -1.94 1.12
CA ILE A 7 -3.34 -1.52 1.92
C ILE A 7 -2.91 -0.60 3.07
N VAL A 8 -1.87 -0.98 3.81
CA VAL A 8 -1.35 -0.17 4.92
C VAL A 8 -0.80 1.17 4.42
N LEU A 9 0.00 1.17 3.34
CA LEU A 9 0.54 2.38 2.73
C LEU A 9 -0.57 3.35 2.32
N ARG A 10 -1.57 2.85 1.59
CA ARG A 10 -2.73 3.66 1.19
C ARG A 10 -3.43 4.27 2.40
N LYS A 11 -3.57 3.50 3.49
CA LYS A 11 -4.25 4.01 4.68
C LYS A 11 -3.45 5.05 5.46
N VAL A 12 -2.12 4.96 5.42
CA VAL A 12 -1.22 6.01 5.93
C VAL A 12 -1.27 7.26 5.05
N MET A 13 -1.40 7.11 3.72
CA MET A 13 -1.55 8.25 2.80
C MET A 13 -2.89 8.96 2.98
N ASP A 14 -3.98 8.21 3.13
CA ASP A 14 -5.33 8.76 3.23
C ASP A 14 -5.60 9.44 4.60
N SER A 15 -5.08 8.86 5.69
CA SER A 15 -5.49 9.20 7.06
C SER A 15 -4.33 9.54 8.00
N GLY A 16 -3.11 9.69 7.49
CA GLY A 16 -1.93 10.01 8.29
C GLY A 16 -2.04 11.37 9.00
N PRO A 17 -1.46 11.55 10.20
CA PRO A 17 -0.72 10.56 11.00
C PRO A 17 -1.62 9.46 11.58
N ILE A 18 -1.21 8.19 11.47
CA ILE A 18 -2.03 7.05 11.95
C ILE A 18 -1.18 5.97 12.64
N GLY A 19 -1.61 5.54 13.82
CA GLY A 19 -0.93 4.52 14.63
C GLY A 19 -1.33 3.09 14.29
N ILE A 20 -0.55 2.12 14.79
CA ILE A 20 -0.72 0.67 14.56
C ILE A 20 -2.13 0.20 14.96
N MET A 21 -2.62 0.60 16.13
CA MET A 21 -3.93 0.15 16.65
C MET A 21 -5.08 0.60 15.74
N LYS A 22 -5.06 1.87 15.31
CA LYS A 22 -6.10 2.42 14.42
C LYS A 22 -6.03 1.78 13.03
N LEU A 23 -4.82 1.61 12.48
CA LEU A 23 -4.60 0.87 11.24
C LEU A 23 -5.16 -0.55 11.31
N SER A 24 -4.87 -1.29 12.39
CA SER A 24 -5.36 -2.65 12.60
C SER A 24 -6.89 -2.70 12.65
N MET A 25 -7.51 -1.78 13.39
CA MET A 25 -8.96 -1.67 13.51
C MET A 25 -9.65 -1.40 12.16
N GLU A 26 -9.11 -0.46 11.38
CA GLU A 26 -9.69 -0.04 10.09
C GLU A 26 -9.46 -1.07 8.98
N THR A 27 -8.29 -1.70 8.97
CA THR A 27 -7.92 -2.67 7.91
C THR A 27 -8.28 -4.11 8.24
N LYS A 28 -8.65 -4.40 9.49
CA LYS A 28 -8.83 -5.76 10.04
C LYS A 28 -7.57 -6.63 9.95
N ILE A 29 -6.40 -6.02 9.85
CA ILE A 29 -5.11 -6.69 9.83
C ILE A 29 -4.57 -6.72 11.27
N PRO A 30 -4.11 -7.87 11.80
CA PRO A 30 -3.56 -7.94 13.15
C PRO A 30 -2.39 -6.97 13.40
N ASP A 31 -2.32 -6.39 14.60
CA ASP A 31 -1.35 -5.35 15.00
C ASP A 31 0.11 -5.70 14.66
N HIS A 32 0.54 -6.94 14.90
CA HIS A 32 1.90 -7.38 14.60
C HIS A 32 2.20 -7.38 13.10
N GLN A 33 1.20 -7.68 12.25
CA GLN A 33 1.35 -7.62 10.79
C GLN A 33 1.27 -6.19 10.27
N VAL A 34 0.48 -5.32 10.90
CA VAL A 34 0.49 -3.88 10.61
C VAL A 34 1.86 -3.30 10.95
N ARG A 35 2.39 -3.59 12.15
CA ARG A 35 3.72 -3.18 12.58
C ARG A 35 4.80 -3.63 11.59
N TYR A 36 4.77 -4.90 11.19
CA TYR A 36 5.70 -5.42 10.18
C TYR A 36 5.55 -4.67 8.86
N SER A 37 4.32 -4.36 8.44
CA SER A 37 4.08 -3.60 7.21
C SER A 37 4.63 -2.18 7.28
N LEU A 38 4.44 -1.47 8.40
CA LEU A 38 5.00 -0.15 8.60
C LEU A 38 6.54 -0.19 8.57
N ARG A 39 7.17 -1.19 9.19
CA ARG A 39 8.63 -1.36 9.14
C ARG A 39 9.14 -1.51 7.70
N VAL A 40 8.48 -2.35 6.90
CA VAL A 40 8.85 -2.54 5.49
C VAL A 40 8.71 -1.23 4.72
N LEU A 41 7.59 -0.51 4.89
CA LEU A 41 7.34 0.75 4.19
C LEU A 41 8.33 1.86 4.61
N GLU A 42 8.70 1.90 5.88
CA GLU A 42 9.72 2.81 6.43
C GLU A 42 11.09 2.51 5.81
N GLN A 43 11.49 1.23 5.71
CA GLN A 43 12.75 0.83 5.07
C GLN A 43 12.82 1.22 3.59
N GLN A 44 11.66 1.28 2.91
CA GLN A 44 11.56 1.74 1.53
C GLN A 44 11.44 3.28 1.42
N GLY A 45 11.47 4.00 2.54
CA GLY A 45 11.34 5.47 2.57
C GLY A 45 9.95 5.98 2.18
N LEU A 46 8.93 5.12 2.16
CA LEU A 46 7.56 5.47 1.77
C LEU A 46 6.74 6.07 2.92
N ILE A 47 7.18 5.86 4.15
CA ILE A 47 6.56 6.47 5.34
C ILE A 47 7.64 6.93 6.31
N THR A 48 7.26 7.80 7.24
CA THR A 48 8.09 8.25 8.35
C THR A 48 7.33 8.05 9.67
N PRO A 49 7.96 7.47 10.71
CA PRO A 49 7.35 7.36 12.02
C PRO A 49 7.30 8.74 12.71
N THR A 50 6.22 9.00 13.44
CA THR A 50 6.09 10.18 14.31
C THR A 50 5.48 9.77 15.66
N THR A 51 5.50 10.68 16.63
CA THR A 51 4.84 10.47 17.93
C THR A 51 3.32 10.29 17.82
N GLN A 52 2.70 10.78 16.74
CA GLN A 52 1.26 10.66 16.48
C GLN A 52 0.90 9.50 15.54
N GLY A 53 1.89 8.73 15.07
CA GLY A 53 1.70 7.64 14.12
C GLY A 53 2.54 7.78 12.85
N ALA A 54 2.35 6.87 11.90
CA ALA A 54 3.03 6.92 10.61
C ALA A 54 2.43 7.99 9.71
N VAL A 55 3.28 8.70 8.97
CA VAL A 55 2.91 9.69 7.94
C VAL A 55 3.52 9.27 6.61
N ALA A 56 2.79 9.46 5.52
CA ALA A 56 3.31 9.18 4.18
C ALA A 56 4.43 10.16 3.81
N SER A 57 5.49 9.66 3.20
CA SER A 57 6.54 10.52 2.63
C SER A 57 6.10 11.12 1.29
N LYS A 58 6.92 12.02 0.73
CA LYS A 58 6.70 12.53 -0.62
C LYS A 58 6.78 11.41 -1.67
N SER A 59 7.77 10.52 -1.55
CA SER A 59 7.96 9.38 -2.47
C SER A 59 6.83 8.35 -2.40
N ALA A 60 6.02 8.34 -1.34
CA ALA A 60 4.83 7.50 -1.24
C ALA A 60 3.84 7.72 -2.39
N HIS A 61 3.63 9.00 -2.76
CA HIS A 61 2.68 9.37 -3.80
C HIS A 61 3.19 8.98 -5.19
N GLU A 62 4.49 9.18 -5.43
CA GLU A 62 5.17 8.74 -6.65
C GLU A 62 5.11 7.22 -6.80
N ALA A 63 5.43 6.48 -5.73
CA ALA A 63 5.34 5.03 -5.73
C ALA A 63 3.90 4.55 -5.97
N HIS A 64 2.91 5.18 -5.33
CA HIS A 64 1.50 4.84 -5.53
C HIS A 64 1.05 5.07 -6.98
N SER A 65 1.43 6.20 -7.58
CA SER A 65 1.15 6.47 -8.98
C SER A 65 1.83 5.43 -9.90
N GLY A 66 3.09 5.11 -9.63
CA GLY A 66 3.82 4.07 -10.38
C GLY A 66 3.12 2.71 -10.30
N PHE A 67 2.68 2.30 -9.11
CA PHE A 67 1.91 1.06 -8.95
C PHE A 67 0.61 1.06 -9.75
N ASN A 68 -0.15 2.16 -9.75
CA ASN A 68 -1.40 2.24 -10.50
C ASN A 68 -1.16 2.13 -12.01
N THR A 69 -0.09 2.76 -12.53
CA THR A 69 0.32 2.62 -13.93
C THR A 69 0.65 1.17 -14.27
N GLU A 70 1.49 0.51 -13.48
CA GLU A 70 1.87 -0.88 -13.74
C GLU A 70 0.69 -1.85 -13.60
N PHE A 71 -0.20 -1.65 -12.62
CA PHE A 71 -1.43 -2.44 -12.51
C PHE A 71 -2.38 -2.22 -13.68
N GLY A 72 -2.40 -1.01 -14.26
CA GLY A 72 -3.14 -0.72 -15.49
C GLY A 72 -2.65 -1.57 -16.66
N LYS A 73 -1.34 -1.61 -16.88
CA LYS A 73 -0.72 -2.44 -17.94
C LYS A 73 -0.98 -3.93 -17.75
N ILE A 74 -0.88 -4.42 -16.51
CA ILE A 74 -1.18 -5.82 -16.20
C ILE A 74 -2.65 -6.13 -16.51
N ARG A 75 -3.57 -5.20 -16.21
CA ARG A 75 -4.99 -5.38 -16.52
C ARG A 75 -5.24 -5.45 -18.02
N GLU A 76 -4.66 -4.53 -18.78
CA GLU A 76 -4.76 -4.51 -20.25
C GLU A 76 -4.26 -5.84 -20.84
N MET A 77 -3.07 -6.28 -20.45
CA MET A 77 -2.52 -7.57 -20.89
C MET A 77 -3.42 -8.76 -20.54
N MET A 78 -4.08 -8.75 -19.38
CA MET A 78 -5.02 -9.82 -19.01
C MET A 78 -6.26 -9.80 -19.90
N THR A 79 -6.79 -8.63 -20.24
CA THR A 79 -7.91 -8.48 -21.16
C THR A 79 -7.56 -9.01 -22.55
N ASP A 80 -6.39 -8.68 -23.08
CA ASP A 80 -5.92 -9.18 -24.39
C ASP A 80 -5.83 -10.72 -24.42
N ILE A 81 -5.36 -11.33 -23.33
CA ILE A 81 -5.26 -12.80 -23.21
C ILE A 81 -6.65 -13.46 -23.16
N GLU A 82 -7.59 -12.87 -22.43
CA GLU A 82 -8.98 -13.36 -22.35
C GLU A 82 -9.69 -13.29 -23.71
N GLU A 83 -9.44 -12.23 -24.48
CA GLU A 83 -9.96 -12.07 -25.84
C GLU A 83 -9.34 -13.09 -26.81
N THR A 84 -8.02 -13.33 -26.74
CA THR A 84 -7.33 -14.29 -27.60
C THR A 84 -7.73 -15.75 -27.32
N GLY A 85 -8.10 -16.08 -26.07
CA GLY A 85 -8.54 -17.41 -25.68
C GLY A 85 -10.03 -17.71 -25.95
N SER A 86 -10.77 -16.72 -26.47
CA SER A 86 -12.20 -16.82 -26.82
C SER A 86 -12.44 -17.05 -28.32
N GLU A 87 -11.38 -17.16 -29.13
CA GLU A 87 -11.35 -17.65 -30.52
C GLU A 87 -10.91 -19.12 -30.59
#